data_AF-A0A6A3KTR2-F1
#
_entry.id   AF-A0A6A3KTR2-F1
#
_cell.length_a   1.000
_cell.length_b   1.000
_cell.length_c   1.000
_cell.angle_alpha   90.00
_cell.angle_beta   90.00
_cell.angle_gamma   90.00
#
_symmetry.space_group_name_H-M   'P 1'
#
loop_
_entity.id
_entity.type
_entity.pdbx_description
1 polymer ?
#
loop_
_entity_poly.entity_id
_entity_poly.type
_entity_poly.pdbx_seq_one_letter_code
_entity_poly.pdbx_strand_id
1 'polypeptide(L)'
;MTCEKIEERRQKKLEAQLEAQLERISDESSQINLLAQFETRRRKKETQKDSGRPLTTTEQEPSKTRTTPSTRLHASSKTSSPRRFRRKFLLSEVQTIDDFFEGRRKADHVRESISPHSSPTFCVKKATGGWRIVHTFNNLDDATIPAQTPIPRKDMDLDAMSGSVIYSAIDLTNGFYQILMRETFLSRPSAPPAACSGSGS
;
A
#
# COMPACT_ATOMS: atom_id res chain seq x y z
N MET A 1 -16.72 -49.39 -13.29
CA MET A 1 -15.86 -48.44 -12.54
C MET A 1 -16.73 -47.24 -12.20
N THR A 2 -16.99 -46.98 -10.92
CA THR A 2 -17.90 -45.90 -10.47
C THR A 2 -17.27 -44.53 -10.68
N CYS A 3 -18.08 -43.51 -10.99
CA CYS A 3 -17.64 -42.13 -11.26
C CYS A 3 -16.72 -41.55 -10.16
N GLU A 4 -16.96 -41.93 -8.91
CA GLU A 4 -16.12 -41.53 -7.75
C GLU A 4 -14.66 -41.93 -7.91
N LYS A 5 -14.36 -43.13 -8.43
CA LYS A 5 -12.99 -43.59 -8.65
C LYS A 5 -12.27 -42.85 -9.78
N ILE A 6 -13.02 -42.23 -10.69
CA ILE A 6 -12.47 -41.41 -11.78
C ILE A 6 -12.13 -40.03 -11.24
N GLU A 7 -13.02 -39.43 -10.43
CA GLU A 7 -12.76 -38.14 -9.81
C GLU A 7 -11.62 -38.19 -8.80
N GLU A 8 -11.51 -39.26 -7.99
CA GLU A 8 -10.39 -39.43 -7.06
C GLU A 8 -9.03 -39.54 -7.80
N ARG A 9 -9.01 -40.19 -8.97
CA ARG A 9 -7.82 -40.27 -9.83
C ARG A 9 -7.48 -38.93 -10.47
N ARG A 10 -8.48 -38.11 -10.81
CA ARG A 10 -8.29 -36.75 -11.32
C ARG A 10 -7.72 -35.86 -10.22
N GLN A 11 -8.27 -35.94 -9.01
CA GLN A 11 -7.82 -35.22 -7.81
C GLN A 11 -6.33 -35.51 -7.53
N LYS A 12 -5.96 -36.79 -7.43
CA LYS A 12 -4.57 -37.23 -7.20
C LYS A 12 -3.61 -36.79 -8.29
N LYS A 13 -4.07 -36.77 -9.56
CA LYS A 13 -3.24 -36.30 -10.68
C LYS A 13 -3.02 -34.79 -10.62
N LEU A 14 -4.04 -34.03 -10.18
CA LEU A 14 -3.94 -32.59 -10.00
C LEU A 14 -3.01 -32.23 -8.83
N GLU A 15 -3.12 -32.94 -7.71
CA GLU A 15 -2.24 -32.77 -6.54
C GLU A 15 -0.78 -33.09 -6.89
N ALA A 16 -0.52 -34.21 -7.57
CA ALA A 16 0.83 -34.56 -8.02
C ALA A 16 1.40 -33.53 -9.01
N GLN A 17 0.56 -32.94 -9.88
CA GLN A 17 0.98 -31.85 -10.76
C GLN A 17 1.32 -30.58 -9.97
N LEU A 18 0.55 -30.27 -8.94
CA LEU A 18 0.77 -29.09 -8.08
C LEU A 18 2.05 -29.25 -7.25
N GLU A 19 2.29 -30.42 -6.65
CA GLU A 19 3.51 -30.73 -5.90
C GLU A 19 4.75 -30.63 -6.79
N ALA A 20 4.70 -31.18 -8.01
CA ALA A 20 5.81 -31.07 -8.96
C ALA A 20 6.04 -29.62 -9.42
N GLN A 21 5.00 -28.77 -9.47
CA GLN A 21 5.18 -27.34 -9.74
C GLN A 21 5.83 -26.62 -8.57
N LEU A 22 5.43 -26.93 -7.33
CA LEU A 22 6.00 -26.34 -6.12
C LEU A 22 7.47 -26.72 -5.92
N GLU A 23 7.84 -27.97 -6.20
CA GLU A 23 9.23 -28.43 -6.11
C GLU A 23 10.12 -27.68 -7.13
N ARG A 24 9.65 -27.48 -8.37
CA ARG A 24 10.36 -26.65 -9.37
C ARG A 24 10.53 -25.21 -8.93
N ILE A 25 9.49 -24.60 -8.34
CA ILE A 25 9.56 -23.22 -7.82
C ILE A 25 10.58 -23.13 -6.66
N SER A 26 10.62 -24.14 -5.79
CA SER A 26 11.58 -24.22 -4.69
C SER A 26 13.03 -24.35 -5.19
N ASP A 27 13.25 -25.16 -6.22
CA ASP A 27 14.57 -25.34 -6.85
C ASP A 27 15.05 -24.06 -7.55
N GLU A 28 14.17 -23.39 -8.30
CA GLU A 28 14.47 -22.09 -8.93
C GLU A 28 14.80 -21.02 -7.89
N SER A 29 14.04 -20.96 -6.79
CA SER A 29 14.29 -20.05 -5.68
C SER A 29 15.64 -20.32 -4.99
N SER A 30 16.03 -21.60 -4.90
CA SER A 30 17.33 -22.01 -4.35
C SER A 30 18.50 -21.60 -5.25
N GLN A 31 18.34 -21.71 -6.57
CA GLN A 31 19.35 -21.28 -7.55
C GLN A 31 19.55 -19.77 -7.55
N ILE A 32 18.47 -18.99 -7.43
CA ILE A 32 18.53 -17.52 -7.33
C ILE A 32 19.29 -17.09 -6.07
N ASN A 33 19.00 -17.72 -4.92
CA ASN A 33 19.71 -17.42 -3.67
C ASN A 33 21.19 -17.77 -3.75
N LEU A 34 21.56 -18.88 -4.40
CA LEU A 34 22.95 -19.27 -4.57
C LEU A 34 23.71 -18.27 -5.47
N LEU A 35 23.11 -17.83 -6.58
CA LEU A 35 23.69 -16.80 -7.45
C LEU A 35 23.87 -15.46 -6.73
N ALA A 36 22.88 -15.02 -5.95
CA ALA A 36 23.00 -13.82 -5.12
C ALA A 36 24.14 -13.94 -4.09
N GLN A 37 24.33 -15.11 -3.49
CA GLN A 37 25.46 -15.37 -2.58
C GLN A 37 26.82 -15.36 -3.31
N PHE A 38 26.89 -15.86 -4.55
CA PHE A 38 28.11 -15.80 -5.36
C PHE A 38 28.45 -14.37 -5.78
N GLU A 39 27.47 -13.58 -6.21
CA GLU A 39 27.68 -12.19 -6.62
C GLU A 39 28.08 -11.29 -5.44
N THR A 40 27.46 -11.47 -4.27
CA THR A 40 27.85 -10.75 -3.04
C THR A 40 29.28 -11.10 -2.58
N ARG A 41 29.71 -12.36 -2.73
CA ARG A 41 31.11 -12.77 -2.48
C ARG A 41 32.08 -12.17 -3.50
N ARG A 42 31.67 -12.00 -4.75
CA ARG A 42 32.48 -11.35 -5.80
C ARG A 42 32.68 -9.86 -5.50
N ARG A 43 31.61 -9.14 -5.15
CA ARG A 43 31.66 -7.71 -4.75
C ARG A 43 32.52 -7.48 -3.50
N LYS A 44 32.49 -8.39 -2.52
CA LYS A 44 33.38 -8.33 -1.33
C LYS A 44 34.87 -8.51 -1.67
N LYS A 45 35.20 -9.35 -2.65
CA LYS A 45 36.59 -9.50 -3.14
C LYS A 45 37.08 -8.29 -3.92
N GLU A 46 36.18 -7.61 -4.63
CA GLU A 46 36.50 -6.44 -5.43
C GLU A 46 36.69 -5.18 -4.57
N THR A 47 35.83 -4.98 -3.56
CA THR A 47 35.96 -3.89 -2.57
C THR A 47 37.19 -4.01 -1.67
N GLN A 48 37.72 -5.22 -1.46
CA GLN A 48 38.97 -5.43 -0.71
C GLN A 48 40.23 -5.08 -1.54
N LYS A 49 40.10 -4.92 -2.87
CA LYS A 49 41.22 -4.59 -3.77
C LYS A 49 41.47 -3.06 -3.87
N ASP A 50 40.47 -2.23 -3.54
CA ASP A 50 40.52 -0.77 -3.71
C ASP A 50 40.81 0.04 -2.43
N SER A 51 41.00 -0.60 -1.27
CA SER A 51 41.25 0.09 0.01
C SER A 51 42.68 0.64 0.22
N GLY A 52 43.46 0.80 -0.85
CA GLY A 52 44.87 1.21 -0.81
C GLY A 52 45.18 2.70 -0.98
N ARG A 53 44.21 3.62 -0.93
CA ARG A 53 44.47 5.07 -1.19
C ARG A 53 43.84 5.98 -0.11
N PRO A 54 44.64 6.67 0.73
CA PRO A 54 44.11 7.63 1.69
C PRO A 54 43.89 8.99 1.02
N LEU A 55 42.68 9.53 1.11
CA LEU A 55 42.39 10.94 0.81
C LEU A 55 42.02 11.69 2.11
N THR A 56 42.65 12.84 2.25
CA THR A 56 42.78 13.70 3.42
C THR A 56 41.49 14.37 3.87
N THR A 57 41.28 14.34 5.19
CA THR A 57 40.25 15.07 5.95
C THR A 57 40.41 16.58 5.79
N THR A 58 39.33 17.29 5.50
CA THR A 58 39.20 18.73 5.79
C THR A 58 37.89 18.92 6.53
N GLU A 59 38.00 19.18 7.83
CA GLU A 59 36.90 19.52 8.71
C GLU A 59 36.38 20.93 8.40
N GLN A 60 35.06 21.09 8.42
CA GLN A 60 34.41 22.39 8.57
C GLN A 60 33.29 22.30 9.62
N GLU A 61 33.48 23.13 10.65
CA GLU A 61 32.68 23.33 11.86
C GLU A 61 31.21 23.76 11.64
N PRO A 62 30.26 23.39 12.52
CA PRO A 62 28.86 23.79 12.45
C PRO A 62 28.61 25.14 13.16
N SER A 63 27.92 26.08 12.50
CA SER A 63 27.57 27.37 13.12
C SER A 63 26.05 27.63 13.24
N LYS A 64 25.65 27.69 14.53
CA LYS A 64 24.68 28.60 15.19
C LYS A 64 23.17 28.42 14.94
N THR A 65 22.55 27.78 15.94
CA THR A 65 21.13 27.81 16.31
C THR A 65 20.65 29.24 16.64
N ARG A 66 19.50 29.66 16.09
CA ARG A 66 18.78 30.87 16.53
C ARG A 66 17.37 30.49 16.98
N THR A 67 17.15 30.60 18.29
CA THR A 67 15.88 30.44 19.00
C THR A 67 14.90 31.56 18.65
N THR A 68 13.63 31.24 18.36
CA THR A 68 12.51 32.21 18.35
C THR A 68 11.32 31.66 19.15
N PRO A 69 10.57 32.52 19.85
CA PRO A 69 9.72 32.11 20.97
C PRO A 69 8.39 31.49 20.54
N SER A 70 7.95 30.55 21.37
CA SER A 70 6.65 29.88 21.33
C SER A 70 5.51 30.89 21.36
N THR A 71 4.80 31.04 20.24
CA THR A 71 3.51 31.73 20.21
C THR A 71 2.42 30.67 20.25
N ARG A 72 1.81 30.52 21.44
CA ARG A 72 0.63 29.68 21.68
C ARG A 72 -0.55 30.29 20.92
N LEU A 73 -0.84 29.79 19.73
CA LEU A 73 -2.07 30.12 19.02
C LEU A 73 -3.21 29.27 19.60
N HIS A 74 -4.08 29.91 20.36
CA HIS A 74 -5.38 29.35 20.71
C HIS A 74 -6.21 29.22 19.43
N ALA A 75 -6.44 27.98 18.98
CA ALA A 75 -7.33 27.71 17.86
C ALA A 75 -8.77 28.00 18.30
N SER A 76 -9.26 29.20 17.96
CA SER A 76 -10.68 29.55 18.04
C SER A 76 -11.46 28.61 17.11
N SER A 77 -12.30 27.76 17.70
CA SER A 77 -13.21 26.87 16.99
C SER A 77 -14.27 27.69 16.25
N LYS A 78 -13.96 28.14 15.04
CA LYS A 78 -14.99 28.57 14.09
C LYS A 78 -15.64 27.31 13.52
N THR A 79 -16.73 26.88 14.15
CA THR A 79 -17.62 25.83 13.65
C THR A 79 -18.35 26.32 12.40
N SER A 80 -17.66 26.35 11.26
CA SER A 80 -18.37 26.42 9.98
C SER A 80 -19.04 25.06 9.76
N SER A 81 -20.36 25.02 9.86
CA SER A 81 -21.18 23.84 9.53
C SER A 81 -20.68 23.16 8.25
N PRO A 82 -20.45 21.82 8.24
CA PRO A 82 -19.94 21.15 7.06
C PRO A 82 -20.97 21.27 5.95
N ARG A 83 -20.66 22.06 4.91
CA ARG A 83 -21.48 22.10 3.69
C ARG A 83 -21.36 20.73 3.04
N ARG A 84 -22.34 19.86 3.33
CA ARG A 84 -22.45 18.53 2.73
C ARG A 84 -22.61 18.73 1.23
N PHE A 85 -21.55 18.49 0.47
CA PHE A 85 -21.56 18.65 -0.98
C PHE A 85 -22.41 17.54 -1.61
N ARG A 86 -23.74 17.71 -1.62
CA ARG A 86 -24.66 16.77 -2.28
C ARG A 86 -24.74 17.09 -3.76
N ARG A 87 -23.75 16.60 -4.53
CA ARG A 87 -23.90 16.51 -5.98
C ARG A 87 -25.01 15.50 -6.28
N LYS A 88 -25.90 15.82 -7.22
CA LYS A 88 -26.87 14.87 -7.75
C LYS A 88 -26.18 14.01 -8.80
N PHE A 89 -26.16 12.70 -8.60
CA PHE A 89 -25.62 11.73 -9.56
C PHE A 89 -26.73 11.22 -10.47
N LEU A 90 -26.40 10.89 -11.71
CA LEU A 90 -27.28 10.14 -12.59
C LEU A 90 -27.45 8.71 -12.05
N LEU A 91 -28.59 8.05 -12.33
CA LEU A 91 -28.86 6.70 -11.82
C LEU A 91 -27.75 5.69 -12.19
N SER A 92 -27.22 5.77 -13.41
CA SER A 92 -26.10 4.92 -13.84
C SER A 92 -24.81 5.18 -13.06
N GLU A 93 -24.58 6.42 -12.61
CA GLU A 93 -23.42 6.76 -11.79
C GLU A 93 -23.60 6.25 -10.36
N VAL A 94 -24.81 6.37 -9.80
CA VAL A 94 -25.14 5.83 -8.47
C VAL A 94 -24.90 4.33 -8.42
N GLN A 95 -25.44 3.58 -9.39
CA GLN A 95 -25.23 2.12 -9.44
C GLN A 95 -23.75 1.75 -9.56
N THR A 96 -22.99 2.48 -10.36
CA THR A 96 -21.53 2.27 -10.49
C THR A 96 -20.80 2.52 -9.16
N ILE A 97 -21.22 3.54 -8.41
CA ILE A 97 -20.64 3.86 -7.09
C ILE A 97 -20.97 2.75 -6.10
N ASP A 98 -22.22 2.30 -6.05
CA ASP A 98 -22.68 1.26 -5.14
C ASP A 98 -21.97 -0.07 -5.42
N ASP A 99 -21.90 -0.49 -6.69
CA ASP A 99 -21.18 -1.69 -7.11
C ASP A 99 -19.69 -1.64 -6.75
N PHE A 100 -19.07 -0.46 -6.90
CA PHE A 100 -17.67 -0.26 -6.51
C PHE A 100 -17.48 -0.43 -5.00
N PHE A 101 -18.30 0.22 -4.18
CA PHE A 101 -18.16 0.13 -2.73
C PHE A 101 -18.51 -1.25 -2.18
N GLU A 102 -19.50 -1.93 -2.77
CA GLU A 102 -19.83 -3.30 -2.40
C GLU A 102 -18.66 -4.26 -2.68
N GLY A 103 -17.98 -4.10 -3.83
CA GLY A 103 -16.77 -4.85 -4.13
C GLY A 103 -15.63 -4.58 -3.14
N ARG A 104 -15.45 -3.32 -2.73
CA ARG A 104 -14.43 -2.94 -1.74
C ARG A 104 -14.76 -3.41 -0.32
N ARG A 105 -16.04 -3.44 0.04
CA ARG A 105 -16.53 -3.95 1.32
C ARG A 105 -16.31 -5.45 1.43
N LYS A 106 -16.61 -6.22 0.36
CA LYS A 106 -16.33 -7.67 0.31
C LYS A 106 -14.85 -8.02 0.40
N ALA A 107 -13.98 -7.11 -0.03
CA ALA A 107 -12.53 -7.26 0.07
C ALA A 107 -11.95 -6.69 1.37
N ASP A 108 -12.78 -6.26 2.33
CA ASP A 108 -12.39 -5.62 3.60
C ASP A 108 -11.50 -4.36 3.43
N HIS A 109 -11.54 -3.71 2.27
CA HIS A 109 -10.80 -2.47 2.03
C HIS A 109 -11.50 -1.23 2.59
N VAL A 110 -12.83 -1.27 2.71
CA VAL A 110 -13.66 -0.14 3.14
C VAL A 110 -14.68 -0.65 4.15
N ARG A 111 -14.96 0.17 5.16
CA ARG A 111 -15.99 -0.07 6.18
C ARG A 111 -16.86 1.16 6.37
N GLU A 112 -18.05 0.96 6.94
CA GLU A 112 -18.91 2.06 7.35
C GLU A 112 -18.27 2.88 8.48
N SER A 113 -18.49 4.19 8.44
CA SER A 113 -17.78 5.15 9.28
C SER A 113 -18.73 6.30 9.66
N ILE A 114 -18.70 6.74 10.92
CA ILE A 114 -19.47 7.89 11.41
C ILE A 114 -18.50 9.08 11.59
N SER A 115 -17.68 9.33 10.59
CA SER A 115 -16.73 10.43 10.61
C SER A 115 -17.45 11.78 10.47
N PRO A 116 -17.04 12.82 11.22
CA PRO A 116 -17.48 14.19 10.96
C PRO A 116 -16.91 14.73 9.62
N HIS A 117 -15.91 14.06 9.06
CA HIS A 117 -15.28 14.41 7.79
C HIS A 117 -15.72 13.46 6.69
N SER A 118 -16.05 14.02 5.52
CA SER A 118 -16.30 13.25 4.30
C SER A 118 -15.67 13.95 3.09
N SER A 119 -15.20 13.13 2.16
CA SER A 119 -14.63 13.59 0.90
C SER A 119 -15.63 13.34 -0.23
N PRO A 120 -15.89 14.31 -1.12
CA PRO A 120 -16.73 14.10 -2.29
C PRO A 120 -16.18 12.98 -3.19
N THR A 121 -17.08 12.20 -3.77
CA THR A 121 -16.78 11.10 -4.72
C THR A 121 -17.31 11.43 -6.10
N PHE A 122 -16.59 11.04 -7.15
CA PHE A 122 -16.93 11.29 -8.55
C PHE A 122 -16.74 10.04 -9.40
N CYS A 123 -17.53 9.95 -10.47
CA CYS A 123 -17.37 8.93 -11.51
C CYS A 123 -16.74 9.56 -12.75
N VAL A 124 -15.65 8.97 -13.23
CA VAL A 124 -14.98 9.39 -14.46
C VAL A 124 -14.94 8.23 -15.44
N LYS A 125 -15.40 8.43 -16.67
CA LYS A 125 -15.30 7.41 -17.72
C LYS A 125 -13.83 7.25 -18.15
N LYS A 126 -13.36 6.00 -18.17
CA LYS A 126 -12.08 5.63 -18.80
C LYS A 126 -12.27 5.65 -20.32
N ALA A 127 -11.20 5.98 -21.05
CA ALA A 127 -11.14 5.82 -22.50
C ALA A 127 -11.39 4.35 -22.93
N THR A 128 -11.03 3.39 -22.08
CA THR A 128 -11.20 1.94 -22.31
C THR A 128 -12.62 1.43 -22.02
N GLY A 129 -13.61 2.30 -21.80
CA GLY A 129 -15.02 1.89 -21.66
C GLY A 129 -15.49 1.46 -20.26
N GLY A 130 -14.77 1.82 -19.20
CA GLY A 130 -15.18 1.57 -17.80
C GLY A 130 -15.28 2.84 -16.97
N TRP A 131 -15.58 2.70 -15.67
CA TRP A 131 -15.63 3.83 -14.74
C TRP A 131 -14.44 3.83 -13.77
N ARG A 132 -14.00 5.03 -13.36
CA ARG A 132 -13.10 5.27 -12.24
C ARG A 132 -13.88 6.02 -11.17
N ILE A 133 -13.90 5.47 -9.97
CA ILE A 133 -14.35 6.19 -8.78
C ILE A 133 -13.17 7.02 -8.28
N VAL A 134 -13.40 8.32 -8.11
CA VAL A 134 -12.38 9.30 -7.71
C VAL A 134 -12.89 10.02 -6.46
N HIS A 135 -12.06 10.06 -5.42
CA HIS A 135 -12.33 10.83 -4.21
C HIS A 135 -11.47 12.09 -4.23
N THR A 136 -12.03 13.23 -3.87
CA THR A 136 -11.24 14.47 -3.72
C THR A 136 -10.82 14.65 -2.28
N PHE A 137 -9.53 14.51 -2.01
CA PHE A 137 -8.94 14.64 -0.67
C PHE A 137 -8.33 16.01 -0.40
N ASN A 138 -8.49 17.01 -1.27
CA ASN A 138 -7.81 18.30 -1.16
C ASN A 138 -7.85 18.92 0.25
N ASN A 139 -9.03 18.94 0.90
CA ASN A 139 -9.17 19.49 2.25
C ASN A 139 -8.43 18.65 3.32
N LEU A 140 -8.33 17.34 3.09
CA LEU A 140 -7.58 16.42 3.95
C LEU A 140 -6.06 16.57 3.70
N ASP A 141 -5.66 16.71 2.44
CA ASP A 141 -4.27 16.89 2.03
C ASP A 141 -3.69 18.18 2.63
N ASP A 142 -4.44 19.28 2.57
CA ASP A 142 -4.06 20.57 3.18
C ASP A 142 -3.93 20.50 4.71
N ALA A 143 -4.72 19.65 5.35
CA ALA A 143 -4.70 19.46 6.81
C ALA A 143 -3.65 18.45 7.26
N THR A 144 -3.07 17.67 6.34
CA THR A 144 -2.15 16.58 6.65
C THR A 144 -0.70 17.08 6.58
N ILE A 145 0.11 16.69 7.57
CA ILE A 145 1.55 16.98 7.54
C ILE A 145 2.18 16.07 6.47
N PRO A 146 2.88 16.62 5.45
CA PRO A 146 3.47 15.82 4.40
C PRO A 146 4.59 14.93 4.98
N ALA A 147 4.63 13.68 4.52
CA ALA A 147 5.68 12.74 4.90
C ALA A 147 7.07 13.29 4.51
N GLN A 148 8.01 13.28 5.45
CA GLN A 148 9.37 13.81 5.27
C GLN A 148 10.37 12.75 4.79
N THR A 149 9.91 11.74 4.06
CA THR A 149 10.77 10.70 3.49
C THR A 149 11.01 11.01 2.01
N PRO A 150 12.23 11.46 1.63
CA PRO A 150 12.50 11.76 0.23
C PRO A 150 12.44 10.47 -0.59
N ILE A 151 11.65 10.51 -1.67
CA ILE A 151 11.64 9.43 -2.67
C ILE A 151 12.98 9.50 -3.41
N PRO A 152 13.72 8.38 -3.56
CA PRO A 152 14.98 8.39 -4.28
C PRO A 152 14.79 8.87 -5.72
N ARG A 153 15.81 9.55 -6.26
CA ARG A 153 15.80 9.94 -7.66
C ARG A 153 15.98 8.69 -8.52
N LYS A 154 15.28 8.63 -9.65
CA LYS A 154 15.38 7.54 -10.62
C LYS A 154 16.83 7.17 -10.98
N ASP A 155 17.70 8.17 -11.14
CA ASP A 155 19.11 7.94 -11.50
C ASP A 155 19.87 7.19 -10.40
N MET A 156 19.57 7.46 -9.12
CA MET A 156 20.19 6.73 -8.01
C MET A 156 19.79 5.26 -7.99
N ASP A 157 18.53 4.96 -8.31
CA ASP A 157 18.04 3.57 -8.40
C ASP A 157 18.72 2.83 -9.56
N LEU A 158 18.91 3.51 -10.70
CA LEU A 158 19.61 2.95 -11.87
C LEU A 158 21.10 2.72 -11.59
N ASP A 159 21.76 3.66 -10.93
CA ASP A 159 23.17 3.54 -10.54
C ASP A 159 23.38 2.39 -9.54
N ALA A 160 22.47 2.23 -8.58
CA ALA A 160 22.50 1.12 -7.62
C ALA A 160 22.35 -0.25 -8.30
N MET A 161 21.62 -0.28 -9.41
CA MET A 161 21.42 -1.47 -10.25
C MET A 161 22.57 -1.74 -11.22
N SER A 162 23.48 -0.78 -11.43
CA SER A 162 24.59 -0.91 -12.37
C SER A 162 25.48 -2.14 -12.10
N GLY A 163 25.93 -2.78 -13.17
CA GLY A 163 26.74 -4.00 -13.11
C GLY A 163 25.97 -5.29 -12.81
N SER A 164 24.63 -5.22 -12.67
CA SER A 164 23.78 -6.41 -12.56
C SER A 164 23.55 -7.03 -13.94
N VAL A 165 23.58 -8.37 -14.01
CA VAL A 165 23.43 -9.12 -15.27
C VAL A 165 21.97 -9.49 -15.53
N ILE A 166 21.17 -9.64 -14.46
CA ILE A 166 19.76 -10.05 -14.51
C ILE A 166 18.94 -9.04 -13.72
N TYR A 167 17.80 -8.65 -14.30
CA TYR A 167 16.82 -7.77 -13.67
C TYR A 167 15.46 -8.47 -13.62
N SER A 168 14.74 -8.29 -12.52
CA SER A 168 13.33 -8.63 -12.39
C SER A 168 12.55 -7.40 -11.92
N ALA A 169 11.31 -7.28 -12.37
CA ALA A 169 10.41 -6.20 -12.00
C ALA A 169 9.12 -6.81 -11.44
N ILE A 170 8.70 -6.31 -10.27
CA ILE A 170 7.47 -6.74 -9.61
C ILE A 170 6.57 -5.51 -9.49
N ASP A 171 5.37 -5.59 -10.05
CA ASP A 171 4.33 -4.57 -9.85
C ASP A 171 3.43 -4.96 -8.68
N LEU A 172 3.27 -4.03 -7.73
CA LEU A 172 2.30 -4.18 -6.64
C LEU A 172 0.95 -3.66 -7.11
N THR A 173 0.23 -4.49 -7.88
CA THR A 173 -1.10 -4.14 -8.36
C THR A 173 -2.01 -3.82 -7.16
N ASN A 174 -2.67 -2.65 -7.20
CA ASN A 174 -3.48 -2.14 -6.09
C ASN A 174 -2.71 -1.97 -4.76
N GLY A 175 -1.40 -1.73 -4.80
CA GLY A 175 -0.52 -1.66 -3.62
C GLY A 175 -1.00 -0.71 -2.51
N PHE A 176 -1.70 0.37 -2.86
CA PHE A 176 -2.32 1.27 -1.87
C PHE A 176 -3.28 0.57 -0.89
N TYR A 177 -4.01 -0.45 -1.35
CA TYR A 177 -4.97 -1.18 -0.50
C TYR A 177 -4.30 -2.24 0.39
N GLN A 178 -3.02 -2.55 0.17
CA GLN A 178 -2.28 -3.52 0.96
C GLN A 178 -1.73 -2.89 2.25
N ILE A 179 -1.61 -1.56 2.30
CA ILE A 179 -1.08 -0.83 3.46
C ILE A 179 -2.24 -0.48 4.39
N LEU A 180 -2.18 -0.98 5.63
CA LEU A 180 -3.22 -0.73 6.64
C LEU A 180 -3.18 0.72 7.13
N MET A 181 -4.36 1.32 7.25
CA MET A 181 -4.55 2.62 7.88
C MET A 181 -4.53 2.49 9.39
N ARG A 182 -3.92 3.45 10.08
CA ARG A 182 -3.91 3.50 11.56
C ARG A 182 -5.33 3.79 12.07
N GLU A 183 -5.79 3.02 13.05
CA GLU A 183 -7.17 3.11 13.59
C GLU A 183 -7.53 4.51 14.09
N THR A 184 -6.57 5.32 14.56
CA THR A 184 -6.83 6.70 14.99
C THR A 184 -7.38 7.61 13.88
N PHE A 185 -7.10 7.30 12.61
CA PHE A 185 -7.61 8.04 11.46
C PHE A 185 -8.89 7.43 10.89
N LEU A 186 -9.23 6.22 11.30
CA LEU A 186 -10.48 5.58 10.94
C LEU A 186 -11.50 5.98 12.01
N SER A 187 -12.57 6.70 11.65
CA SER A 187 -13.59 7.05 12.64
C SER A 187 -14.10 5.76 13.31
N ARG A 188 -14.23 5.79 14.63
CA ARG A 188 -14.64 4.63 15.44
C ARG A 188 -15.87 3.96 14.81
N PRO A 189 -15.86 2.63 14.63
CA PRO A 189 -17.03 1.93 14.12
C PRO A 189 -18.21 2.17 15.08
N SER A 190 -19.43 2.28 14.55
CA SER A 190 -20.61 2.08 15.38
C SER A 190 -20.45 0.74 16.08
N ALA A 191 -20.45 0.73 17.41
CA ALA A 191 -20.51 -0.52 18.15
C ALA A 191 -21.67 -1.36 17.61
N PRO A 192 -21.54 -2.69 17.47
CA PRO A 192 -22.71 -3.53 17.19
C PRO A 192 -23.77 -3.26 18.27
N PRO A 193 -25.07 -3.28 17.93
CA PRO A 193 -26.12 -3.10 18.93
C PRO A 193 -25.89 -4.13 20.03
N ALA A 194 -25.72 -3.64 21.27
CA ALA A 194 -25.58 -4.49 22.43
C ALA A 194 -26.74 -5.49 22.41
N ALA A 195 -26.44 -6.78 22.33
CA ALA A 195 -27.43 -7.81 22.59
C ALA A 195 -27.84 -7.62 24.05
N CYS A 196 -29.03 -7.04 24.25
CA CYS A 196 -29.69 -7.01 25.55
C CYS A 196 -29.86 -8.47 25.97
N SER A 197 -28.98 -8.96 26.85
CA SER A 197 -29.21 -10.20 27.60
C SER A 197 -30.41 -9.94 28.50
N GLY A 198 -31.58 -10.37 28.04
CA GLY A 198 -32.80 -10.38 28.84
C GLY A 198 -32.58 -11.26 30.07
N SER A 199 -32.53 -10.63 31.23
CA SER A 199 -32.84 -11.28 32.49
C SER A 199 -34.33 -11.62 32.48
N GLY A 200 -34.64 -12.86 32.12
CA GLY A 200 -35.94 -13.49 32.33
C GLY A 200 -35.85 -14.35 33.58
N SER A 201 -36.52 -13.88 34.62
CA SER A 201 -36.81 -14.51 35.92
C SER A 201 -37.36 -15.93 35.86
#